data_AF-A0A951D5X0-F1
#
_entry.id   AF-A0A951D5X0-F1
#
_cell.length_a   1.000
_cell.length_b   1.000
_cell.length_c   1.000
_cell.angle_alpha   90.00
_cell.angle_beta   90.00
_cell.angle_gamma   90.00
#
_symmetry.space_group_name_H-M   'P 1'
#
loop_
_entity.id
_entity.type
_entity.pdbx_description
1 polymer ?
#
loop_
_entity_poly.entity_id
_entity_poly.type
_entity_poly.pdbx_seq_one_letter_code
_entity_poly.pdbx_strand_id
1 'polypeptide(L)' 'MANHYVHTCIRVRDPAASERFYEALGFERRGRLNFETAYNLYMGLPGDGDVLELTVN' A
#
# COMPACT_ATOMS: atom_id res chain seq x y z
N MET A 1 -18.99 -14.76 -10.70
CA MET A 1 -18.17 -13.57 -10.42
C MET A 1 -16.90 -13.69 -11.23
N ALA A 2 -16.48 -12.62 -11.92
CA ALA A 2 -15.20 -12.63 -12.62
C ALA A 2 -14.06 -12.40 -11.62
N ASN A 3 -12.93 -13.07 -11.82
CA ASN A 3 -11.73 -12.80 -11.04
C ASN A 3 -11.22 -11.41 -11.41
N HIS A 4 -10.81 -10.63 -10.41
CA HIS A 4 -10.19 -9.32 -10.60
C HIS A 4 -8.92 -9.22 -9.76
N TYR A 5 -8.03 -8.33 -10.19
CA TYR A 5 -6.84 -7.95 -9.42
C TYR A 5 -7.27 -7.12 -8.21
N VAL A 6 -6.74 -7.48 -7.03
CA VAL A 6 -7.04 -6.78 -5.77
C VAL A 6 -5.95 -5.78 -5.46
N HIS A 7 -4.71 -6.25 -5.25
CA HIS A 7 -3.55 -5.40 -4.99
C HIS A 7 -2.24 -6.15 -5.25
N THR A 8 -1.14 -5.40 -5.28
CA THR A 8 0.23 -5.91 -5.21
C THR A 8 0.79 -5.62 -3.83
N CYS A 9 1.36 -6.64 -3.20
CA CYS A 9 2.00 -6.55 -1.90
C CYS A 9 3.54 -6.52 -2.05
N ILE A 10 4.19 -5.52 -1.47
CA ILE A 10 5.65 -5.33 -1.54
C ILE A 10 6.19 -5.11 -0.13
N ARG A 11 7.29 -5.79 0.20
CA ARG A 11 8.01 -5.57 1.46
C ARG A 11 8.97 -4.40 1.32
N VAL A 12 8.91 -3.45 2.24
CA VAL A 12 9.75 -2.24 2.22
C VAL A 12 10.55 -2.09 3.51
N ARG A 13 11.76 -1.55 3.40
CA ARG A 13 12.64 -1.28 4.56
C ARG A 13 12.45 0.13 5.13
N ASP A 14 12.25 1.11 4.25
CA ASP A 14 11.95 2.49 4.63
C ASP A 14 10.54 2.85 4.15
N PRO A 15 9.52 2.69 5.01
CA PRO A 15 8.14 2.98 4.65
C PRO A 15 7.93 4.46 4.36
N ALA A 16 8.59 5.36 5.10
CA ALA A 16 8.44 6.79 4.89
C ALA A 16 9.00 7.23 3.53
N ALA A 17 10.14 6.69 3.11
CA ALA A 17 10.66 6.94 1.76
C ALA A 17 9.77 6.33 0.67
N SER A 18 9.20 5.15 0.91
CA SER A 18 8.29 4.49 -0.02
C SER A 18 6.98 5.28 -0.19
N GLU A 19 6.37 5.73 0.90
CA GLU A 19 5.18 6.57 0.88
C GLU A 19 5.43 7.85 0.07
N ARG A 20 6.52 8.59 0.35
CA ARG A 20 6.87 9.81 -0.42
C ARG A 20 7.06 9.53 -1.91
N PHE A 21 7.67 8.40 -2.27
CA PHE A 21 7.86 8.01 -3.66
C PHE A 21 6.52 7.78 -4.36
N TYR A 22 5.62 7.01 -3.75
CA TYR A 22 4.32 6.71 -4.35
C TYR A 22 3.36 7.93 -4.32
N GLU A 23 3.42 8.78 -3.30
CA GLU A 23 2.72 10.06 -3.27
C GLU A 23 3.14 10.97 -4.43
N ALA A 24 4.44 11.02 -4.75
CA ALA A 24 4.93 11.76 -5.92
C ALA A 24 4.42 11.19 -7.26
N LEU A 25 4.00 9.93 -7.30
CA LEU A 25 3.35 9.29 -8.44
C LEU A 25 1.82 9.43 -8.42
N GLY A 26 1.26 10.12 -7.41
CA GLY A 26 -0.18 10.38 -7.27
C GLY A 26 -0.94 9.36 -6.45
N PHE A 27 -0.26 8.44 -5.74
CA PHE A 27 -0.93 7.57 -4.78
C PHE A 27 -1.30 8.33 -3.51
N GLU A 28 -2.41 7.93 -2.89
CA GLU A 28 -2.90 8.45 -1.63
C GLU A 28 -2.84 7.37 -0.56
N ARG A 29 -2.39 7.71 0.65
CA ARG A 29 -2.45 6.80 1.80
C ARG A 29 -3.91 6.58 2.21
N ARG A 30 -4.32 5.32 2.28
CA ARG A 30 -5.71 4.92 2.57
C ARG A 30 -5.89 4.42 3.99
N GLY A 31 -4.89 3.72 4.52
CA GLY A 31 -4.96 3.19 5.88
C GLY A 31 -3.74 2.36 6.26
N ARG A 32 -3.82 1.76 7.45
CA ARG A 32 -2.85 0.80 7.94
C ARG A 32 -3.54 -0.36 8.64
N LEU A 33 -2.95 -1.55 8.55
CA LEU A 33 -3.34 -2.72 9.32
C LEU A 33 -2.13 -3.21 10.12
N ASN A 34 -2.30 -3.40 11.42
CA ASN A 34 -1.22 -3.87 12.29
C ASN A 34 -1.40 -5.35 12.60
N PHE A 35 -0.29 -6.07 12.61
CA PHE A 35 -0.17 -7.45 13.04
C PHE A 35 0.81 -7.53 14.21
N GLU A 36 1.01 -8.72 14.77
CA GLU A 36 1.90 -8.94 15.91
C GLU A 36 3.37 -8.59 15.59
N THR A 37 3.83 -8.91 14.38
CA THR A 37 5.24 -8.77 13.97
C THR A 37 5.44 -7.86 12.75
N ALA A 38 4.36 -7.29 12.22
CA ALA A 38 4.38 -6.53 10.97
C ALA A 38 3.26 -5.49 10.94
N TYR A 39 3.32 -4.57 9.99
CA TYR A 39 2.16 -3.78 9.59
C TYR A 39 2.14 -3.56 8.08
N ASN A 40 0.94 -3.37 7.56
CA ASN A 40 0.69 -3.00 6.18
C ASN A 40 0.26 -1.54 6.09
N LEU A 41 0.75 -0.84 5.07
CA LEU A 41 0.24 0.45 4.61
C LEU A 41 -0.47 0.25 3.27
N TYR A 42 -1.69 0.76 3.17
CA TYR A 42 -2.47 0.69 1.94
C TYR A 42 -2.44 2.03 1.22
N MET A 43 -2.20 1.98 -0.09
CA MET A 43 -2.18 3.13 -0.97
C MET A 43 -2.96 2.84 -2.25
N GLY A 44 -3.55 3.88 -2.85
CA GLY A 44 -4.27 3.76 -4.12
C GLY A 44 -4.29 5.08 -4.89
N LEU A 45 -4.53 5.02 -6.20
CA LEU A 45 -4.75 6.21 -7.02
C LEU A 45 -6.15 6.82 -6.78
N PRO A 46 -6.37 8.10 -7.12
CA PRO A 46 -7.70 8.70 -7.05
C PRO A 46 -8.71 7.93 -7.90
N GLY A 47 -9.82 7.51 -7.30
CA GLY A 47 -10.88 6.75 -7.98
C GLY A 47 -10.60 5.25 -8.16
N ASP A 48 -9.47 4.75 -7.69
CA ASP A 48 -9.12 3.33 -7.68
C ASP A 48 -9.18 2.76 -6.24
N GLY A 49 -9.10 1.44 -6.13
CA GLY A 49 -9.04 0.73 -4.85
C GLY A 49 -7.66 0.81 -4.18
N ASP A 50 -7.52 0.07 -3.07
CA ASP A 50 -6.28 -0.07 -2.30
C ASP A 50 -5.31 -1.04 -3.01
N VAL A 51 -4.84 -0.64 -4.20
CA VAL A 51 -4.11 -1.52 -5.11
C VAL A 51 -2.63 -1.72 -4.75
N LEU A 52 -2.09 -0.93 -3.83
CA LEU A 52 -0.72 -1.05 -3.35
C LEU A 52 -0.70 -1.30 -1.83
N GLU A 53 -0.08 -2.41 -1.43
CA GLU A 53 0.16 -2.78 -0.04
C GLU A 53 1.67 -2.79 0.25
N LEU A 54 2.12 -1.95 1.17
CA LEU A 54 3.50 -1.93 1.66
C LEU A 54 3.57 -2.66 3.01
N THR A 55 4.17 -3.85 3.05
CA THR A 55 4.43 -4.55 4.32
C THR A 55 5.75 -4.13 4.92
N VAL A 56 5.73 -3.90 6.23
CA VAL A 56 6.88 -3.54 7.06
C VAL A 56 6.94 -4.49 8.24
N ASN A 57 8.12 -5.02 8.54
CA ASN A 57 8.39 -5.94 9.65
C ASN A 57 9.87 -5.95 10.00
#